data_AF-A0A9E2S166-F1
#
_entry.id   AF-A0A9E2S166-F1
#
_cell.length_a   1.000
_cell.length_b   1.000
_cell.length_c   1.000
_cell.angle_alpha   90.00
_cell.angle_beta   90.00
_cell.angle_gamma   90.00
#
_symmetry.space_group_name_H-M   'P 1'
#
loop_
_entity.id
_entity.type
_entity.pdbx_description
1 polymer ?
#
loop_
_entity_poly.entity_id
_entity_poly.type
_entity_poly.pdbx_seq_one_letter_code
_entity_poly.pdbx_strand_id
1 'polypeptide(L)'
;MAEVSGYAVFLFPQALEALGDAIHPYLAGGPAGPFVPCREVDTGGPFIELTLEGKAPDGRTVEVELMIPGTMVRMIVSARSDSEFGFYDRNRPEAAAVAAQPSREAAAAAAPNPKPEG
;
A
#
# COMPACT_ATOMS: atom_id res chain seq x y z
N MET A 1 -8.31 -2.02 12.22
CA MET A 1 -7.85 -3.12 11.35
C MET A 1 -6.74 -2.56 10.52
N ALA A 2 -5.54 -3.14 10.55
CA ALA A 2 -4.43 -2.60 9.77
C ALA A 2 -4.79 -2.71 8.28
N GLU A 3 -4.93 -1.57 7.62
CA GLU A 3 -5.05 -1.50 6.17
C GLU A 3 -3.85 -2.21 5.55
N VAL A 4 -4.10 -3.29 4.81
CA VAL A 4 -3.07 -3.97 4.02
C VAL A 4 -2.94 -3.19 2.72
N SER A 5 -2.26 -2.05 2.81
CA SER A 5 -1.90 -1.22 1.66
C SER A 5 -0.42 -1.44 1.32
N GLY A 6 -0.12 -1.67 0.04
CA GLY A 6 1.25 -1.87 -0.41
C GLY A 6 1.34 -2.38 -1.84
N TYR A 7 2.55 -2.76 -2.23
CA TYR A 7 2.88 -3.24 -3.57
C TYR A 7 3.59 -4.60 -3.49
N ALA A 8 3.38 -5.40 -4.52
CA ALA A 8 4.14 -6.61 -4.80
C ALA A 8 4.88 -6.44 -6.13
N VAL A 9 6.21 -6.47 -6.08
CA VAL A 9 7.07 -6.31 -7.26
C VAL A 9 7.63 -7.66 -7.66
N PHE A 10 7.29 -8.10 -8.87
CA PHE A 10 7.77 -9.35 -9.43
C PHE A 10 8.95 -9.06 -10.34
N LEU A 11 10.02 -9.82 -10.16
CA LEU A 11 11.22 -9.75 -10.99
C LEU A 11 11.16 -10.82 -12.09
N PHE A 12 11.88 -10.58 -13.18
CA PHE A 12 12.14 -11.61 -14.18
C PHE A 12 13.05 -12.71 -13.59
N PRO A 13 12.94 -13.98 -14.02
CA PRO A 13 13.82 -15.05 -13.53
C PRO A 13 15.31 -14.72 -13.68
N GLN A 14 15.70 -14.11 -14.80
CA GLN A 14 17.08 -13.71 -15.09
C GLN A 14 17.57 -12.63 -14.11
N ALA A 15 16.66 -11.78 -13.60
CA ALA A 15 17.00 -10.79 -12.59
C ALA A 15 17.27 -11.44 -11.23
N LEU A 16 16.49 -12.46 -10.85
CA LEU A 16 16.74 -13.22 -9.63
C LEU A 16 18.11 -13.93 -9.69
N GLU A 17 18.45 -14.51 -10.84
CA GLU A 17 19.76 -15.11 -11.07
C GLU A 17 20.89 -14.07 -11.01
N ALA A 18 20.72 -12.91 -11.64
CA ALA A 18 21.74 -11.86 -11.69
C ALA A 18 21.97 -11.17 -10.33
N LEU A 19 20.92 -10.94 -9.55
CA LEU A 19 21.00 -10.33 -8.22
C LEU A 19 21.46 -11.33 -7.16
N GLY A 20 21.18 -12.62 -7.36
CA GLY A 20 21.64 -13.71 -6.50
C GLY A 20 21.25 -13.55 -5.03
N ASP A 21 22.17 -13.87 -4.13
CA ASP A 21 21.90 -13.89 -2.69
C ASP A 21 21.55 -12.53 -2.09
N ALA A 22 21.85 -11.42 -2.77
CA ALA A 22 21.55 -10.08 -2.29
C ALA A 22 20.05 -9.79 -2.26
N ILE A 23 19.26 -10.34 -3.19
CA ILE A 23 17.81 -10.09 -3.25
C ILE A 23 17.00 -11.02 -2.35
N HIS A 24 17.52 -12.22 -2.05
CA HIS A 24 16.80 -13.26 -1.31
C HIS A 24 16.16 -12.80 0.01
N PRO A 25 16.81 -11.99 0.87
CA PRO A 25 16.21 -11.55 2.14
C PRO A 25 14.95 -10.69 1.97
N TYR A 26 14.77 -10.10 0.79
CA TYR A 26 13.65 -9.19 0.50
C TYR A 26 12.51 -9.88 -0.28
N LEU A 27 12.65 -11.16 -0.60
CA LEU A 27 11.62 -11.91 -1.32
C LEU A 27 10.61 -12.54 -0.35
N ALA A 28 9.34 -12.32 -0.65
CA ALA A 28 8.22 -13.09 -0.12
C ALA A 28 7.78 -14.16 -1.12
N GLY A 29 7.24 -15.27 -0.60
CA GLY A 29 6.61 -16.31 -1.41
C GLY A 29 5.11 -16.06 -1.59
N GLY A 30 4.58 -16.33 -2.78
CA GLY A 30 3.16 -16.26 -3.06
C GLY A 30 2.73 -17.25 -4.15
N PRO A 31 1.40 -17.41 -4.35
CA PRO A 31 0.88 -18.33 -5.38
C PRO A 31 1.30 -17.97 -6.80
N ALA A 32 1.66 -16.70 -7.05
CA ALA A 32 2.16 -16.20 -8.33
C ALA A 32 3.71 -16.23 -8.45
N GLY A 33 4.41 -16.84 -7.49
CA GLY A 33 5.87 -16.89 -7.43
C GLY A 33 6.48 -15.87 -6.45
N PRO A 34 7.83 -15.75 -6.42
CA PRO A 34 8.53 -14.82 -5.54
C PRO A 34 8.30 -13.37 -5.94
N PHE A 35 8.13 -12.50 -4.95
CA PHE A 35 7.93 -11.07 -5.14
C PHE A 35 8.56 -10.27 -3.99
N VAL A 36 8.86 -8.99 -4.23
CA VAL A 36 9.33 -8.05 -3.21
C VAL A 36 8.12 -7.28 -2.68
N PRO A 37 7.71 -7.47 -1.40
CA PRO A 37 6.69 -6.65 -0.78
C PRO A 37 7.27 -5.27 -0.42
N CYS A 38 6.59 -4.20 -0.79
CA CYS A 38 7.01 -2.83 -0.46
C CYS A 38 5.81 -1.93 -0.15
N ARG A 39 6.05 -0.85 0.58
CA ARG A 39 5.02 0.15 0.93
C ARG A 39 4.87 1.19 -0.16
N GLU A 40 5.97 1.54 -0.81
CA GLU A 40 6.03 2.55 -1.86
C GLU A 40 6.89 2.05 -3.02
N VAL A 41 6.58 2.59 -4.20
CA VAL A 41 7.29 2.35 -5.46
C VAL A 41 7.44 3.68 -6.17
N ASP A 42 8.67 4.08 -6.48
CA ASP A 42 8.97 5.19 -7.38
C ASP A 42 9.56 4.65 -8.70
N THR A 43 9.03 5.14 -9.82
CA THR A 43 9.47 4.76 -11.17
C THR A 43 9.96 5.95 -11.98
N GLY A 44 10.20 7.11 -11.35
CA GLY A 44 10.61 8.34 -12.00
C GLY A 44 12.09 8.39 -12.40
N GLY A 45 12.91 7.49 -11.84
CA GLY A 45 14.35 7.42 -12.06
C GLY A 45 14.79 6.31 -13.04
N PRO A 46 16.12 6.16 -13.23
CA PRO A 46 16.70 5.05 -14.00
C PRO A 46 16.55 3.68 -13.28
N PHE A 47 16.26 3.72 -11.99
CA PHE A 47 15.93 2.57 -11.16
C PHE A 47 14.49 2.69 -10.68
N ILE A 48 13.87 1.55 -10.44
CA ILE A 48 12.64 1.44 -9.65
C ILE A 48 13.06 1.40 -8.19
N GLU A 49 12.61 2.39 -7.43
CA GLU A 49 12.92 2.56 -6.01
C GLU A 49 11.79 1.97 -5.19
N LEU A 50 12.11 1.04 -4.30
CA LEU A 50 11.16 0.32 -3.46
C LEU A 50 11.42 0.66 -1.99
N THR A 51 10.40 1.10 -1.27
CA THR A 51 10.51 1.37 0.18
C THR A 51 9.94 0.18 0.96
N LEU A 52 10.79 -0.49 1.74
CA LEU A 52 10.45 -1.68 2.54
C LEU A 52 10.64 -1.39 4.03
N GLU A 53 9.96 -2.18 4.87
CA GLU A 53 10.30 -2.29 6.29
C GLU A 53 11.26 -3.46 6.51
N GLY A 54 12.46 -3.16 6.98
CA GLY A 54 13.46 -4.13 7.39
C GLY A 54 13.59 -4.24 8.91
N LYS A 55 14.40 -5.21 9.34
CA LYS A 55 14.84 -5.35 10.73
C LYS A 55 16.36 -5.18 10.79
N ALA A 56 16.81 -4.23 11.59
CA ALA A 56 18.23 -4.08 11.89
C ALA A 56 18.71 -5.25 12.78
N PRO A 57 20.03 -5.51 12.85
CA PRO A 57 20.60 -6.57 13.68
C PRO A 57 20.26 -6.46 15.18
N ASP A 58 19.91 -5.27 15.64
CA ASP A 58 19.49 -4.97 17.02
C ASP A 58 17.96 -5.14 17.24
N GLY A 59 17.23 -5.61 16.23
CA GLY A 59 15.78 -5.84 16.29
C GLY A 59 14.92 -4.61 16.02
N ARG A 60 15.51 -3.42 15.82
CA ARG A 60 14.75 -2.22 15.46
C ARG A 60 14.18 -2.34 14.05
N THR A 61 12.97 -1.83 13.87
CA THR A 61 12.44 -1.62 12.52
C THR A 61 13.22 -0.49 11.86
N VAL A 62 13.71 -0.73 10.66
CA VAL A 62 14.38 0.27 9.82
C VAL A 62 13.68 0.34 8.48
N GLU A 63 13.67 1.52 7.89
CA GLU A 63 13.27 1.68 6.50
C GLU A 63 14.42 1.25 5.60
N VAL A 64 14.13 0.45 4.59
CA VAL A 64 15.09 -0.03 3.60
C VAL A 64 14.63 0.44 2.23
N GLU A 65 15.51 1.13 1.54
CA GLU A 65 15.30 1.53 0.15
C GLU A 65 16.07 0.58 -0.78
N LEU A 66 15.36 -0.04 -1.72
CA LEU A 66 15.92 -0.96 -2.69
C LEU A 66 15.75 -0.41 -4.10
N MET A 67 16.86 -0.25 -4.82
CA MET A 67 16.87 0.28 -6.18
C MET A 67 17.13 -0.87 -7.18
N ILE A 68 16.17 -1.14 -8.07
CA ILE A 68 16.26 -2.22 -9.06
C ILE A 68 16.14 -1.63 -10.47
N PRO A 69 17.00 -2.02 -11.43
CA PRO A 69 16.83 -1.59 -12.82
C PRO A 69 15.44 -1.94 -13.35
N GLY A 70 14.75 -1.01 -14.02
CA GLY A 70 13.40 -1.28 -14.55
C GLY A 70 13.34 -2.47 -15.51
N THR A 71 14.43 -2.76 -16.22
CA THR A 71 14.57 -3.92 -17.12
C THR A 71 14.52 -5.27 -16.40
N MET A 72 14.75 -5.28 -15.09
CA MET A 72 14.71 -6.48 -14.24
C MET A 72 13.32 -6.71 -13.63
N VAL A 73 12.44 -5.70 -13.65
CA VAL A 73 11.10 -5.77 -13.09
C VAL A 73 10.12 -6.28 -14.13
N ARG A 74 9.46 -7.39 -13.82
CA ARG A 74 8.45 -8.02 -14.68
C ARG A 74 7.09 -7.39 -14.53
N MET A 75 6.70 -7.08 -13.29
CA MET A 75 5.36 -6.59 -12.98
C MET A 75 5.34 -5.94 -11.60
N ILE A 76 4.55 -4.87 -11.44
CA ILE A 76 4.29 -4.22 -10.16
C ILE A 76 2.78 -4.28 -9.90
N VAL A 77 2.38 -4.81 -8.76
CA VAL A 77 0.96 -4.97 -8.37
C VAL A 77 0.70 -4.12 -7.13
N SER A 78 -0.24 -3.17 -7.23
CA SER A 78 -0.73 -2.41 -6.08
C SER A 78 -1.92 -3.10 -5.43
N ALA A 79 -1.87 -3.32 -4.12
CA ALA A 79 -3.01 -3.75 -3.31
C ALA A 79 -3.40 -2.62 -2.36
N ARG A 80 -4.58 -2.03 -2.56
CA ARG A 80 -5.17 -1.04 -1.65
C ARG A 80 -6.63 -1.39 -1.37
N SER A 81 -7.03 -1.29 -0.10
CA SER A 81 -8.40 -1.58 0.35
C SER A 81 -9.37 -0.41 0.17
N ASP A 82 -8.86 0.82 0.11
CA ASP A 82 -9.68 2.03 -0.09
C ASP A 82 -9.22 2.81 -1.33
N SER A 83 -10.09 2.75 -2.34
CA SER A 83 -10.30 3.62 -3.50
C SER A 83 -9.28 4.74 -3.79
N GLU A 84 -8.12 4.40 -4.36
CA GLU A 84 -7.45 5.14 -5.46
C GLU A 84 -6.36 4.22 -6.06
N PHE A 85 -6.48 3.91 -7.37
CA PHE A 85 -5.67 2.90 -8.07
C PHE A 85 -4.77 3.58 -9.13
N GLY A 86 -3.44 3.47 -9.00
CA GLY A 86 -2.47 3.96 -10.00
C GLY A 86 -1.20 4.59 -9.43
N PHE A 87 -0.31 5.05 -10.32
CA PHE A 87 0.90 5.81 -9.97
C PHE A 87 0.50 7.24 -9.53
N TYR A 88 0.98 7.67 -8.35
CA TYR A 88 0.72 9.03 -7.87
C TYR A 88 1.57 10.04 -8.64
N ASP A 89 0.91 11.07 -9.16
CA ASP A 89 1.57 12.33 -9.52
C ASP A 89 1.84 13.09 -8.22
N ARG A 90 3.12 13.32 -7.88
CA ARG A 90 3.53 14.10 -6.69
C ARG A 90 3.01 15.55 -6.71
N ASN A 91 2.49 16.02 -7.85
CA ASN A 91 1.87 17.34 -8.01
C ASN A 91 0.34 17.33 -7.91
N ARG A 92 -0.32 16.19 -7.64
CA ARG A 92 -1.77 16.18 -7.41
C ARG A 92 -2.08 16.86 -6.08
N PRO A 93 -2.89 17.93 -6.04
CA PRO A 93 -3.33 18.52 -4.79
C PRO A 93 -4.09 17.47 -4.00
N GLU A 94 -3.71 17.31 -2.73
CA GLU A 94 -4.33 16.39 -1.76
C GLU A 94 -5.84 16.60 -1.79
N ALA A 95 -6.56 15.67 -2.42
CA ALA A 95 -8.01 15.71 -2.44
C ALA A 95 -8.46 15.45 -1.00
N ALA A 96 -8.92 16.53 -0.37
CA ALA A 96 -9.38 16.58 1.01
C ALA A 96 -10.10 15.30 1.41
N ALA A 97 -9.55 14.61 2.41
CA ALA A 97 -10.19 13.51 3.10
C ALA A 97 -11.64 13.91 3.43
N VAL A 98 -12.60 13.27 2.75
CA VAL A 98 -14.01 13.43 3.08
C VAL A 98 -14.20 12.74 4.42
N ALA A 99 -14.17 13.54 5.48
CA ALA A 99 -14.43 13.11 6.84
C ALA A 99 -15.85 12.55 6.94
N ALA A 100 -15.99 11.24 6.79
CA ALA A 100 -17.17 10.53 7.25
C ALA A 100 -17.09 10.42 8.78
N GLN A 101 -17.58 11.46 9.47
CA GLN A 101 -17.82 11.38 10.92
C GLN A 101 -19.01 10.44 11.18
N PRO A 102 -18.88 9.43 12.06
CA PRO A 102 -20.04 8.75 12.61
C PRO A 102 -20.53 9.57 13.80
N SER A 103 -21.78 10.05 13.75
CA SER A 103 -22.47 10.54 14.94
C SER A 103 -23.76 9.75 15.09
N ARG A 104 -23.64 8.61 15.76
CA ARG A 104 -24.73 8.02 16.52
C ARG A 104 -24.87 8.88 17.78
N GLU A 105 -26.11 9.17 18.16
CA GLU A 105 -26.55 9.74 19.44
C GLU A 105 -26.95 11.23 19.44
N ALA A 106 -28.23 11.46 19.12
CA ALA A 106 -29.03 12.45 19.82
C ALA A 106 -30.48 11.93 19.97
N ALA A 107 -30.74 11.41 21.17
CA ALA A 107 -31.99 11.51 21.91
C ALA A 107 -33.28 10.90 21.33
N ALA A 108 -33.65 9.77 21.92
CA ALA A 108 -35.03 9.48 22.26
C ALA A 108 -35.67 10.66 23.02
N ALA A 109 -36.82 11.15 22.54
CA ALA A 109 -37.97 11.60 23.32
C ALA A 109 -38.95 12.38 22.43
N ALA A 110 -40.12 11.80 22.16
CA ALA A 110 -41.44 12.48 22.07
C ALA A 110 -42.40 11.72 21.12
N ALA A 111 -43.13 10.76 21.67
CA ALA A 111 -44.56 10.65 21.39
C ALA A 111 -45.27 11.35 22.57
N PRO A 112 -46.39 12.07 22.38
CA PRO A 112 -47.57 11.54 21.70
C PRO A 112 -48.28 12.50 20.73
N ASN A 113 -49.13 11.89 19.92
CA ASN A 113 -50.15 12.49 19.08
C ASN A 113 -51.20 13.24 19.94
N PRO A 114 -51.77 14.35 19.44
CA PRO A 114 -53.23 14.41 19.38
C PRO A 114 -53.72 14.80 17.97
N LYS A 115 -54.70 14.05 17.46
CA LYS A 115 -55.54 14.42 16.32
C LYS A 115 -56.35 15.68 16.66
N PRO A 116 -56.50 16.66 15.75
CA PRO A 116 -57.61 17.61 15.80
C PRO A 116 -58.88 17.00 15.21
N GLU A 117 -60.02 17.44 15.74
CA GLU A 117 -61.40 17.04 15.43
C GLU A 117 -61.85 17.39 14.00
N GLY A 118 -62.86 16.64 13.52
CA GLY A 118 -63.57 16.84 12.26
C GLY A 118 -64.47 15.66 11.94
#